data_AF-A0A0L6J3F4-F1
#
_entry.id   AF-A0A0L6J3F4-F1
#
_cell.length_a   1.000
_cell.length_b   1.000
_cell.length_c   1.000
_cell.angle_alpha   90.00
_cell.angle_beta   90.00
_cell.angle_gamma   90.00
#
_symmetry.space_group_name_H-M   'P 1'
#
loop_
_entity.id
_entity.type
_entity.pdbx_description
1 polymer ?
#
loop_
_entity_poly.entity_id
_entity_poly.type
_entity_poly.pdbx_seq_one_letter_code
_entity_poly.pdbx_strand_id
1 'polypeptide(L)'
;MSAQNAIAILDSMFDLFKQMGGGIALDLQWLEIARRLQLVRREVAWSADMAFVATKLKAHAAHYAATYRPHEGSERIRTANTEKLDKVVEQYSILRAHLEQQVPAA
;
A
#
# COMPACT_ATOMS: atom_id res chain seq x y z
N MET A 1 3.09 -14.04 -15.52
CA MET A 1 2.82 -14.69 -14.22
C MET A 1 4.15 -15.06 -13.58
N SER A 2 4.61 -14.22 -12.67
CA SER A 2 5.82 -14.40 -11.86
C SER A 2 5.59 -13.75 -10.49
N ALA A 3 5.67 -14.55 -9.43
CA ALA A 3 5.59 -14.03 -8.05
C ALA A 3 6.71 -13.02 -7.78
N GLN A 4 7.90 -13.21 -8.37
CA GLN A 4 9.01 -12.27 -8.27
C GLN A 4 8.67 -10.90 -8.89
N ASN A 5 8.03 -10.89 -10.06
CA ASN A 5 7.60 -9.63 -10.70
C ASN A 5 6.49 -8.96 -9.90
N ALA A 6 5.55 -9.74 -9.35
CA ALA A 6 4.50 -9.22 -8.50
C ALA A 6 5.06 -8.53 -7.23
N ILE A 7 6.08 -9.13 -6.61
CA ILE A 7 6.82 -8.53 -5.49
C ILE A 7 7.51 -7.25 -5.94
N ALA A 8 8.20 -7.23 -7.08
CA ALA A 8 8.86 -6.02 -7.57
C ALA A 8 7.86 -4.87 -7.85
N ILE A 9 6.69 -5.18 -8.43
CA ILE A 9 5.61 -4.20 -8.63
C ILE A 9 5.08 -3.72 -7.28
N LEU A 10 4.87 -4.62 -6.32
CA LEU A 10 4.41 -4.26 -4.99
C LEU A 10 5.45 -3.38 -4.26
N ASP A 11 6.71 -3.79 -4.22
CA ASP A 11 7.82 -3.08 -3.58
C ASP A 11 8.03 -1.70 -4.18
N SER A 12 7.72 -1.52 -5.47
CA SER A 12 7.73 -0.20 -6.07
C SER A 12 6.84 0.78 -5.33
N MET A 13 5.70 0.37 -4.74
CA MET A 13 4.74 1.24 -4.03
C MET A 13 5.31 1.95 -2.80
N PHE A 14 6.48 1.55 -2.31
CA PHE A 14 7.11 2.17 -1.17
C PHE A 14 7.43 3.66 -1.40
N ASP A 15 7.68 4.05 -2.65
CA ASP A 15 7.85 5.45 -3.05
C ASP A 15 6.57 6.28 -2.79
N LEU A 16 5.39 5.71 -3.08
CA LEU A 16 4.08 6.32 -2.87
C LEU A 16 3.83 6.56 -1.39
N PHE A 17 4.20 5.63 -0.50
CA PHE A 17 4.01 5.81 0.94
C PHE A 17 4.83 6.98 1.49
N LYS A 18 6.05 7.19 0.99
CA LYS A 18 6.88 8.35 1.35
C LYS A 18 6.22 9.66 0.90
N GLN A 19 5.72 9.69 -0.33
CA GLN A 19 5.01 10.86 -0.86
C GLN A 19 3.72 11.15 -0.09
N MET A 20 2.97 10.10 0.26
CA MET A 20 1.78 10.20 1.10
C MET A 20 2.09 10.74 2.49
N GLY A 21 3.14 10.24 3.14
CA GLY A 21 3.59 10.75 4.44
C GLY A 21 3.92 12.25 4.45
N GLY A 22 4.42 12.75 3.31
CA GLY A 22 4.65 14.18 3.09
C GLY A 22 3.42 15.01 2.69
N GLY A 23 2.24 14.38 2.55
CA GLY A 23 1.03 15.07 2.08
C GLY A 23 1.02 15.40 0.58
N ILE A 24 1.91 14.79 -0.21
CA ILE A 24 2.14 15.17 -1.61
C ILE A 24 1.17 14.43 -2.53
N ALA A 25 0.31 15.19 -3.21
CA ALA A 25 -0.58 14.70 -4.27
C ALA A 25 -1.40 13.44 -3.87
N LEU A 26 -1.93 13.43 -2.64
CA LEU A 26 -2.54 12.26 -2.01
C LEU A 26 -3.59 11.55 -2.88
N ASP A 27 -4.39 12.32 -3.61
CA ASP A 27 -5.40 11.79 -4.54
C ASP A 27 -4.78 10.97 -5.68
N LEU A 28 -3.63 11.40 -6.19
CA LEU A 28 -2.89 10.66 -7.22
C LEU A 28 -2.24 9.41 -6.63
N GLN A 29 -1.72 9.49 -5.40
CA GLN A 29 -1.00 8.38 -4.78
C GLN A 29 -1.91 7.18 -4.49
N TRP A 30 -3.11 7.40 -3.92
CA TRP A 30 -4.00 6.27 -3.62
C TRP A 30 -4.56 5.62 -4.91
N LEU A 31 -4.76 6.41 -5.97
CA LEU A 31 -5.13 5.90 -7.29
C LEU A 31 -4.00 5.05 -7.90
N GLU A 32 -2.75 5.50 -7.78
CA GLU A 32 -1.59 4.76 -8.26
C GLU A 32 -1.37 3.46 -7.48
N ILE A 33 -1.60 3.44 -6.17
CA ILE A 33 -1.65 2.21 -5.36
C ILE A 33 -2.69 1.24 -5.96
N ALA A 34 -3.91 1.71 -6.24
CA ALA A 34 -4.96 0.87 -6.81
C ALA A 34 -4.57 0.31 -8.18
N ARG A 35 -3.91 1.12 -9.03
CA ARG A 35 -3.39 0.69 -10.33
C ARG A 35 -2.33 -0.39 -10.18
N ARG A 36 -1.32 -0.17 -9.32
CA ARG A 36 -0.23 -1.13 -9.11
C ARG A 36 -0.76 -2.44 -8.53
N LEU A 37 -1.77 -2.43 -7.65
CA LEU A 37 -2.43 -3.64 -7.16
C LEU A 37 -3.09 -4.46 -8.28
N GLN A 38 -3.68 -3.81 -9.29
CA GLN A 38 -4.20 -4.51 -10.47
C GLN A 38 -3.09 -5.17 -11.29
N LEU A 39 -1.91 -4.57 -11.35
CA LEU A 39 -0.75 -5.16 -12.02
C LEU A 39 -0.23 -6.37 -11.25
N VAL A 40 -0.08 -6.27 -9.92
CA VAL A 40 0.28 -7.41 -9.05
C VAL A 40 -0.70 -8.57 -9.28
N ARG A 41 -2.02 -8.29 -9.28
CA ARG A 41 -3.05 -9.31 -9.50
C ARG A 41 -2.89 -10.08 -10.82
N ARG A 42 -2.36 -9.46 -11.87
CA ARG A 42 -2.13 -10.12 -13.16
C ARG A 42 -0.93 -11.06 -13.16
N GLU A 43 -0.02 -10.89 -12.21
CA GLU A 43 1.25 -11.63 -12.17
C GLU A 43 1.22 -12.90 -11.32
N VAL A 44 0.19 -13.12 -10.50
CA VAL A 44 0.14 -14.23 -9.53
C VAL A 44 -1.20 -14.96 -9.51
N ALA A 45 -1.20 -16.14 -8.90
CA ALA A 45 -2.44 -16.80 -8.53
C ALA A 45 -3.11 -15.99 -7.40
N TRP A 46 -4.18 -15.27 -7.75
CA TRP A 46 -4.81 -14.31 -6.85
C TRP A 46 -5.82 -15.01 -5.93
N SER A 47 -5.45 -15.21 -4.66
CA SER A 47 -6.31 -15.85 -3.67
C SER A 47 -7.36 -14.88 -3.08
N ALA A 48 -8.35 -15.43 -2.37
CA ALA A 48 -9.35 -14.65 -1.65
C ALA A 48 -8.70 -13.80 -0.53
N ASP A 49 -7.73 -14.36 0.20
CA ASP A 49 -7.01 -13.63 1.26
C ASP A 49 -6.25 -12.43 0.69
N MET A 50 -5.55 -12.61 -0.43
CA MET A 50 -4.86 -11.52 -1.12
C MET A 50 -5.83 -10.45 -1.61
N ALA A 51 -7.00 -10.85 -2.14
CA ALA A 51 -8.03 -9.90 -2.53
C ALA A 51 -8.56 -9.09 -1.34
N PHE A 52 -8.74 -9.73 -0.19
CA PHE A 52 -9.17 -9.08 1.04
C PHE A 52 -8.14 -8.08 1.56
N VAL A 53 -6.87 -8.49 1.66
CA VAL A 53 -5.78 -7.61 2.11
C VAL A 53 -5.55 -6.45 1.15
N ALA A 54 -5.56 -6.69 -0.17
CA ALA A 54 -5.45 -5.63 -1.17
C ALA A 54 -6.61 -4.63 -1.10
N THR A 55 -7.83 -5.10 -0.79
CA THR A 55 -9.00 -4.22 -0.58
C THR A 55 -8.80 -3.35 0.65
N LYS A 56 -8.32 -3.91 1.77
CA LYS A 56 -7.99 -3.15 2.97
C LYS A 56 -6.89 -2.13 2.72
N LEU A 57 -5.83 -2.52 2.02
CA LEU A 57 -4.72 -1.62 1.65
C LEU A 57 -5.26 -0.40 0.90
N LYS A 58 -6.07 -0.63 -0.14
CA LYS A 58 -6.72 0.45 -0.92
C LYS A 58 -7.62 1.32 -0.04
N ALA A 59 -8.42 0.71 0.84
CA ALA A 59 -9.34 1.44 1.71
C ALA A 59 -8.59 2.33 2.73
N HIS A 60 -7.52 1.82 3.34
CA HIS A 60 -6.68 2.61 4.24
C HIS A 60 -5.95 3.74 3.50
N ALA A 61 -5.45 3.50 2.29
CA ALA A 61 -4.80 4.54 1.48
C ALA A 61 -5.79 5.66 1.11
N ALA A 62 -7.01 5.31 0.67
CA ALA A 62 -8.05 6.28 0.38
C ALA A 62 -8.51 7.05 1.64
N HIS A 63 -8.65 6.35 2.78
CA HIS A 63 -9.00 6.97 4.05
C HIS A 63 -7.91 7.93 4.54
N TYR A 64 -6.63 7.57 4.39
CA TYR A 64 -5.51 8.43 4.68
C TYR A 64 -5.58 9.71 3.83
N ALA A 65 -5.72 9.57 2.51
CA ALA A 65 -5.82 10.70 1.59
C ALA A 65 -6.98 11.65 1.96
N ALA A 66 -8.16 11.09 2.24
CA ALA A 66 -9.35 11.87 2.57
C ALA A 66 -9.31 12.56 3.94
N THR A 67 -8.50 12.06 4.88
CA THR A 67 -8.48 12.55 6.27
C THR A 67 -7.14 13.12 6.71
N TYR A 68 -6.21 13.26 5.77
CA TYR A 68 -4.92 13.89 6.00
C TYR A 68 -5.11 15.34 6.40
N ARG A 69 -4.32 15.77 7.38
CA ARG A 69 -4.22 17.18 7.76
C ARG A 69 -2.76 17.59 7.77
N PRO A 70 -2.38 18.71 7.12
CA PRO A 70 -1.06 19.30 7.31
C PRO A 70 -0.80 19.50 8.81
N HIS A 71 0.37 19.10 9.30
CA HIS A 71 0.63 19.15 10.73
C HIS A 71 0.94 20.56 11.24
N GLU A 72 1.48 21.45 10.39
CA GLU A 72 1.77 22.87 10.73
C GLU A 72 2.50 23.05 12.08
N GLY A 73 3.42 22.13 12.39
CA GLY A 73 4.16 22.10 13.67
C GLY A 73 3.45 21.39 14.85
N SER A 74 2.22 20.93 14.66
CA SER A 74 1.48 20.14 15.65
C SER A 74 1.93 18.67 15.68
N GLU A 75 2.57 18.30 16.79
CA GLU A 75 2.96 16.92 17.07
C GLU A 75 1.78 15.95 17.09
N ARG A 76 0.64 16.37 17.65
CA ARG A 76 -0.57 15.54 17.70
C ARG A 76 -1.06 15.18 16.30
N ILE A 77 -1.06 16.12 15.37
CA ILE A 77 -1.50 15.88 13.99
C ILE A 77 -0.46 15.01 13.27
N ARG A 78 0.84 15.26 13.50
CA ARG A 78 1.92 14.44 12.96
C ARG A 78 1.78 12.99 13.37
N THR A 79 1.62 12.70 14.65
CA THR A 79 1.41 11.34 15.17
C THR A 79 0.16 10.70 14.59
N ALA A 80 -0.97 11.42 14.56
CA ALA A 80 -2.21 10.89 13.99
C ALA A 80 -2.10 10.56 12.49
N ASN A 81 -1.33 11.33 11.71
CA ASN A 81 -1.05 11.00 10.32
C ASN A 81 -0.15 9.76 10.22
N THR A 82 0.92 9.69 11.02
CA THR A 82 1.81 8.51 11.05
C THR A 82 1.02 7.24 11.35
N GLU A 83 0.19 7.23 12.40
CA GLU A 83 -0.63 6.06 12.77
C GLU A 83 -1.54 5.57 11.63
N LYS A 84 -2.12 6.51 10.86
CA LYS A 84 -2.96 6.15 9.70
C LYS A 84 -2.12 5.60 8.55
N LEU A 85 -0.94 6.17 8.30
CA LEU A 85 -0.03 5.68 7.26
C LEU A 85 0.51 4.30 7.62
N ASP A 86 0.79 4.05 8.89
CA ASP A 86 1.23 2.74 9.40
C ASP A 86 0.20 1.65 9.07
N LYS A 87 -1.11 1.96 9.10
CA LYS A 87 -2.15 1.03 8.65
C LYS A 87 -2.08 0.69 7.17
N VAL A 88 -1.66 1.63 6.31
CA VAL A 88 -1.42 1.34 4.89
C VAL A 88 -0.22 0.40 4.74
N VAL A 89 0.88 0.69 5.46
CA VAL A 89 2.12 -0.09 5.43
C VAL A 89 1.94 -1.49 6.03
N GLU A 90 1.08 -1.63 7.04
CA GLU A 90 0.71 -2.91 7.64
C GLU A 90 0.06 -3.83 6.60
N GLN A 91 -0.97 -3.35 5.88
CA GLN A 91 -1.64 -4.15 4.85
C GLN A 91 -0.72 -4.46 3.66
N TYR A 92 0.16 -3.53 3.29
CA TYR A 92 1.21 -3.77 2.31
C TYR A 92 2.12 -4.93 2.74
N SER A 93 2.59 -4.94 3.98
CA SER A 93 3.49 -5.97 4.51
C SER A 93 2.83 -7.35 4.51
N ILE A 94 1.55 -7.41 4.89
CA ILE A 94 0.76 -8.65 4.85
C ILE A 94 0.61 -9.15 3.41
N LEU A 95 0.28 -8.28 2.46
CA LEU A 95 0.15 -8.67 1.05
C LEU A 95 1.49 -9.16 0.48
N ARG A 96 2.60 -8.52 0.85
CA ARG A 96 3.94 -8.93 0.47
C ARG A 96 4.28 -10.33 0.99
N ALA A 97 3.97 -10.62 2.25
CA ALA A 97 4.17 -11.95 2.82
C ALA A 97 3.38 -13.04 2.07
N HIS A 98 2.14 -12.76 1.64
CA HIS A 98 1.38 -13.68 0.80
C HIS A 98 2.02 -13.92 -0.57
N LEU A 99 2.61 -12.88 -1.18
CA LEU A 99 3.33 -13.03 -2.45
C LEU A 99 4.62 -13.86 -2.28
N GLU A 100 5.35 -13.64 -1.18
CA GLU A 100 6.57 -14.40 -0.88
C GLU A 100 6.30 -15.90 -0.70
N GLN A 101 5.16 -16.27 -0.13
CA GLN A 101 4.72 -17.68 -0.04
C GLN A 101 4.50 -18.35 -1.40
N GLN A 102 4.31 -17.57 -2.47
CA GLN A 102 4.15 -18.08 -3.84
C GLN A 102 5.46 -18.15 -4.62
N VAL A 103 6.57 -17.68 -4.06
CA VAL A 103 7.90 -17.83 -4.68
C VAL A 103 8.34 -19.29 -4.48
N PRO A 104 8.63 -20.05 -5.56
CA PRO A 104 9.12 -21.42 -5.42
C PRO A 104 10.38 -21.46 -4.57
N ALA A 105 10.50 -22.44 -3.67
CA ALA A 105 11.76 -22.72 -3.01
C ALA A 105 12.80 -23.06 -4.09
N ALA A 106 13.90 -22.30 -4.09
CA ALA A 106 15.00 -22.47 -5.03
C ALA A 106 15.72 -23.83 -4.87
#